data_AF-A0A1T3W9S0-F1
#
_entry.id   AF-A0A1T3W9S0-F1
#
_cell.length_a   1.000
_cell.length_b   1.000
_cell.length_c   1.000
_cell.angle_alpha   90.00
_cell.angle_beta   90.00
_cell.angle_gamma   90.00
#
_symmetry.space_group_name_H-M   'P 1'
#
loop_
_entity.id
_entity.type
_entity.pdbx_description
1 polymer ?
#
loop_
_entity_poly.entity_id
_entity_poly.type
_entity_poly.pdbx_seq_one_letter_code
_entity_poly.pdbx_strand_id
1 'polypeptide(L)' 'MTHSPEYESLKHASNRTGISVWTLREKIASGELRAYRFSDKPGAAIRVRRVDVDALFKPVIPDTIYAGQRRK' A
#
# COMPACT_ATOMS: atom_id res chain seq x y z
N MET A 1 18.07 12.93 11.91
CA MET A 1 17.58 11.85 11.03
C MET A 1 16.26 11.36 11.60
N THR A 2 15.13 11.76 11.03
CA THR A 2 13.81 11.30 11.47
C THR A 2 13.61 9.87 10.97
N HIS A 3 13.83 8.88 11.85
CA HIS A 3 13.39 7.52 11.58
C HIS A 3 11.86 7.57 11.44
N SER A 4 11.38 7.51 10.20
CA SER A 4 9.95 7.32 9.96
C SER A 4 9.53 6.01 10.64
N PRO A 5 8.44 5.99 11.42
CA PRO A 5 7.99 4.77 12.07
C PRO A 5 7.76 3.70 11.00
N GLU A 6 8.41 2.55 11.18
CA GLU A 6 8.38 1.44 10.22
C GLU A 6 6.95 0.88 10.04
N TYR A 7 6.15 0.97 11.12
CA TYR A 7 4.75 0.56 11.18
C TYR A 7 3.82 1.78 11.29
N GLU A 8 2.84 1.86 10.40
CA GLU A 8 1.81 2.90 10.40
C GLU A 8 0.40 2.30 10.57
N SER A 9 -0.56 3.13 10.98
CA SER A 9 -1.97 2.73 11.02
C SER A 9 -2.57 2.78 9.61
N LEU A 10 -3.67 2.04 9.37
CA LEU A 10 -4.36 2.08 8.07
C LEU A 10 -4.81 3.49 7.68
N LYS A 11 -5.23 4.31 8.66
CA LYS A 11 -5.63 5.70 8.40
C LYS A 11 -4.43 6.55 7.95
N HIS A 12 -3.27 6.36 8.57
CA HIS A 12 -2.06 7.08 8.17
C HIS A 12 -1.54 6.65 6.80
N ALA A 13 -1.51 5.33 6.55
CA ALA A 13 -1.19 4.78 5.23
C ALA A 13 -2.12 5.33 4.15
N SER A 14 -3.42 5.40 4.43
CA SER A 14 -4.43 5.94 3.52
C SER A 14 -4.20 7.42 3.22
N ASN A 15 -3.96 8.24 4.24
CA ASN A 15 -3.67 9.67 4.06
C ASN A 15 -2.40 9.91 3.23
N ARG A 16 -1.40 9.03 3.37
CA ARG A 16 -0.10 9.16 2.70
C ARG A 16 -0.15 8.70 1.24
N THR A 17 -0.83 7.59 0.98
CA THR A 17 -0.84 6.94 -0.34
C THR A 17 -2.04 7.34 -1.20
N GLY A 18 -3.08 7.92 -0.59
CA GLY A 18 -4.37 8.14 -1.25
C GLY A 18 -5.21 6.87 -1.43
N ILE A 19 -4.70 5.70 -1.02
CA ILE A 19 -5.44 4.43 -1.07
C ILE A 19 -6.47 4.42 0.05
N SER A 20 -7.70 4.01 -0.24
CA SER A 20 -8.74 3.96 0.80
C SER A 20 -8.41 2.92 1.89
N VAL A 21 -8.81 3.21 3.13
CA VAL A 21 -8.69 2.24 4.25
C VAL A 21 -9.41 0.92 3.91
N TRP A 22 -10.52 0.99 3.16
CA TRP A 22 -11.25 -0.17 2.67
C TRP A 22 -10.36 -1.05 1.78
N THR A 23 -9.75 -0.46 0.75
CA THR A 23 -8.84 -1.17 -0.17
C THR A 23 -7.65 -1.78 0.56
N LEU A 24 -7.07 -1.06 1.55
CA LEU A 24 -6.00 -1.63 2.37
C LEU A 24 -6.49 -2.86 3.16
N ARG A 25 -7.72 -2.85 3.69
CA ARG A 25 -8.31 -4.01 4.36
C ARG A 25 -8.55 -5.18 3.41
N GLU A 26 -8.98 -4.93 2.17
CA GLU A 26 -9.13 -5.97 1.15
C GLU A 26 -7.79 -6.60 0.79
N LYS A 27 -6.73 -5.79 0.67
CA LYS A 27 -5.37 -6.29 0.45
C LYS A 27 -4.83 -7.11 1.62
N ILE A 28 -5.23 -6.78 2.84
CA ILE A 28 -4.92 -7.60 4.02
C ILE A 28 -5.70 -8.93 3.99
N ALA A 29 -7.00 -8.88 3.68
CA ALA A 29 -7.85 -10.08 3.63
C ALA A 29 -7.44 -11.06 2.53
N SER A 30 -6.95 -10.55 1.39
CA SER A 30 -6.40 -11.35 0.29
C SER A 30 -4.98 -11.85 0.55
N GLY A 31 -4.32 -11.39 1.62
CA GLY A 31 -2.94 -11.74 1.95
C GLY A 31 -1.87 -11.00 1.13
N GLU A 32 -2.27 -10.07 0.27
CA GLU A 32 -1.36 -9.22 -0.51
C GLU A 32 -0.62 -8.19 0.36
N LEU A 33 -1.23 -7.76 1.47
CA LEU A 33 -0.65 -6.80 2.42
C LEU A 33 -0.51 -7.43 3.80
N ARG A 34 0.72 -7.46 4.32
CA ARG A 34 0.99 -7.95 5.68
C ARG A 34 0.52 -6.92 6.72
N ALA A 35 -0.38 -7.38 7.58
CA ALA A 35 -0.88 -6.64 8.72
C ALA A 35 -0.46 -7.27 10.04
N TYR A 36 -0.23 -6.43 11.03
CA TYR A 36 0.17 -6.78 12.37
C TYR A 36 -0.84 -6.20 13.36
N ARG A 37 -1.16 -6.96 14.40
CA ARG A 37 -2.01 -6.53 15.51
C ARG A 37 -1.27 -6.76 16.82
N PHE A 38 -1.48 -5.86 17.79
CA PHE A 38 -0.86 -5.98 19.11
C PHE A 38 -1.56 -7.02 20.01
N SER A 39 -2.78 -7.44 19.65
CA SER A 39 -3.56 -8.41 20.40
C SER A 39 -4.54 -9.12 19.49
N ASP A 40 -4.90 -10.37 19.79
CA ASP A 40 -5.92 -11.15 19.06
C ASP A 40 -7.36 -10.75 19.38
N LYS A 41 -7.55 -9.74 20.24
CA LYS A 41 -8.89 -9.22 20.54
C LYS A 41 -9.56 -8.66 19.28
N PRO A 42 -10.87 -8.90 19.09
CA PRO A 42 -11.63 -8.24 18.04
C PRO A 42 -11.57 -6.71 18.26
N GLY A 43 -11.20 -5.98 17.20
CA GLY A 43 -11.03 -4.52 17.27
C GLY A 43 -9.62 -4.04 17.64
N ALA A 44 -8.64 -4.94 17.83
CA ALA A 44 -7.25 -4.54 18.03
C ALA A 44 -6.73 -3.67 16.87
N ALA A 45 -5.90 -2.68 17.22
CA ALA A 45 -5.33 -1.75 16.25
C ALA A 45 -4.46 -2.49 15.22
N ILE A 46 -4.83 -2.39 13.95
CA ILE A 46 -4.07 -2.94 12.84
C ILE A 46 -2.97 -1.95 12.44
N ARG A 47 -1.75 -2.48 12.33
CA ARG A 47 -0.56 -1.79 11.84
C ARG A 47 -0.06 -2.47 10.58
N VAL A 48 0.43 -1.68 9.64
CA VAL A 48 1.03 -2.16 8.38
C VAL A 48 2.42 -1.58 8.26
N ARG A 49 3.34 -2.31 7.62
CA ARG A 49 4.67 -1.76 7.32
C ARG A 49 4.59 -0.82 6.14
N ARG A 50 5.28 0.32 6.24
CA ARG A 50 5.32 1.31 5.15
C ARG A 50 5.83 0.71 3.84
N VAL A 51 6.92 -0.06 3.92
CA VAL A 51 7.54 -0.72 2.76
C VAL A 51 6.61 -1.72 2.09
N ASP A 52 5.78 -2.44 2.84
CA ASP A 52 4.83 -3.40 2.29
C ASP A 52 3.68 -2.68 1.58
N VAL A 53 3.23 -1.53 2.11
CA VAL A 53 2.25 -0.67 1.43
C VAL A 53 2.84 -0.08 0.16
N ASP A 54 4.09 0.38 0.20
CA ASP A 54 4.76 0.98 -0.97
C ASP A 54 5.02 -0.07 -2.07
N ALA A 55 5.26 -1.33 -1.69
CA ALA A 55 5.38 -2.45 -2.62
C ALA A 55 4.07 -2.79 -3.36
N LEU A 56 2.91 -2.26 -2.93
CA LEU A 56 1.65 -2.40 -3.66
C LEU A 56 1.62 -1.55 -4.93
N PHE A 57 2.43 -0.48 -5.00
CA PHE A 57 2.50 0.35 -6.19
C PHE A 57 3.20 -0.40 -7.32
N LYS A 58 2.50 -0.53 -8.44
CA LYS A 58 3.07 -1.06 -9.67
C LYS A 58 3.45 0.09 -10.59
N PRO A 59 4.63 0.04 -11.23
CA PRO A 59 4.99 1.04 -12.22
C PRO A 59 3.98 0.97 -13.37
N VAL A 60 3.38 2.11 -13.71
CA VAL A 60 2.61 2.25 -14.94
C VAL A 60 3.62 2.58 -16.04
N ILE A 61 4.14 1.56 -16.71
CA ILE A 61 4.85 1.75 -17.98
C ILE A 61 3.75 1.91 -19.04
N PRO A 62 3.61 3.08 -19.69
CA PRO A 62 2.66 3.21 -20.77
C PRO A 62 3.20 2.43 -21.99
N ASP A 63 2.79 1.17 -22.14
CA ASP A 63 3.01 0.36 -23.35
C ASP A 63 2.57 1.11 -24.64
N THR A 64 1.68 2.10 -24.51
CA THR A 64 1.15 2.89 -25.62
C THR A 64 2.08 3.99 -26.13
N ILE A 65 3.19 4.31 -25.44
CA ILE A 65 4.14 5.35 -25.86
C ILE A 65 5.31 4.76 -26.69
N TYR A 66 5.26 3.52 -27.18
CA TYR A 66 6.30 3.02 -28.10
C TYR A 66 5.81 2.34 -29.38
N ALA A 67 4.50 2.20 -29.60
CA ALA A 67 3.97 1.59 -30.82
C ALA A 67 3.57 2.60 -31.93
N GLY A 68 3.59 3.91 -31.66
CA GLY A 68 3.05 4.93 -32.58
C GLY A 68 4.09 5.80 -33.31
N GLN A 69 5.34 5.87 -32.85
CA GLN A 69 6.29 6.86 -33.35
C GLN A 69 7.39 6.25 -34.23
N ARG A 70 6.98 5.62 -35.34
CA ARG A 70 7.83 5.54 -36.55
C ARG A 70 6.99 5.39 -37.82
N ARG A 71 6.36 6.49 -38.23
CA ARG A 71 5.99 6.74 -39.63
C ARG A 71 6.64 8.05 -40.09
N LYS A 72 7.72 7.93 -40.85
CA LYS A 72 7.84 8.40 -42.23
C LYS A 72 9.16 7.88 -42.80
#